data_AF-A0A7S1MBC9-F1
#
_entry.id   AF-A0A7S1MBC9-F1
#
_cell.length_a   1.000
_cell.length_b   1.000
_cell.length_c   1.000
_cell.angle_alpha   90.00
_cell.angle_beta   90.00
_cell.angle_gamma   90.00
#
_symmetry.space_group_name_H-M   'P 1'
#
loop_
_entity.id
_entity.type
_entity.pdbx_description
1 polymer ?
#
loop_
_entity_poly.entity_id
_entity_poly.type
_entity_poly.pdbx_seq_one_letter_code
_entity_poly.pdbx_strand_id
1 'polypeptide(L)'
;VTVSVLYWLGPNKKMTEQVVRLKPREYVHVHDANSSVTRLVVGPNTYTLPQHESLVTKKPMPFVTIAPRQYAYINDPILKDKETGAPLLDKHGAYRVAIGTTEIRFAQEPFPLYPGEELALQQELQTLTSTQSL
;
A
#
# COMPACT_ATOMS: atom_id res chain seq x y z
N VAL A 1 -32.87 17.37 18.02
CA VAL A 1 -32.20 16.23 17.36
C VAL A 1 -30.75 16.61 17.15
N THR A 2 -29.95 16.45 18.20
CA THR A 2 -28.53 16.79 18.22
C THR A 2 -27.76 15.60 17.68
N VAL A 3 -27.16 15.75 16.49
CA VAL A 3 -26.37 14.68 15.86
C VAL A 3 -24.94 14.81 16.40
N SER A 4 -24.64 14.04 17.44
CA SER A 4 -23.28 13.80 17.90
C SER A 4 -22.55 12.94 16.88
N VAL A 5 -21.58 13.51 16.16
CA VAL A 5 -20.59 12.75 15.41
C VAL A 5 -19.21 13.12 15.95
N LEU A 6 -18.88 12.57 17.12
CA LEU A 6 -17.50 12.41 17.54
C LEU A 6 -17.02 11.06 16.98
N TYR A 7 -16.36 11.07 15.81
CA TYR A 7 -15.48 9.95 15.46
C TYR A 7 -14.21 10.10 16.29
N TRP A 8 -14.25 9.59 17.52
CA TRP A 8 -13.04 9.38 18.32
C TRP A 8 -12.30 8.18 17.72
N LEU A 9 -11.34 8.43 16.82
CA LEU A 9 -10.34 7.44 16.42
C LEU A 9 -9.48 7.14 17.66
N GLY A 10 -9.89 6.13 18.42
CA GLY A 10 -9.13 5.66 19.57
C GLY A 10 -7.69 5.32 19.21
N PRO A 11 -6.78 5.31 20.20
CA PRO A 11 -5.35 5.17 19.97
C PRO A 11 -5.09 3.92 19.13
N ASN A 12 -4.35 4.10 18.04
CA ASN A 12 -4.00 3.02 17.12
C ASN A 12 -3.12 2.01 17.87
N LYS A 13 -3.77 1.00 18.45
CA LYS A 13 -3.15 0.00 19.33
C LYS A 13 -2.08 -0.73 18.52
N LYS A 14 -0.80 -0.37 18.74
CA LYS A 14 0.34 -1.06 18.16
C LYS A 14 0.28 -2.52 18.59
N MET A 15 0.23 -3.43 17.63
CA MET A 15 0.26 -4.85 17.90
C MET A 15 1.68 -5.24 18.31
N THR A 16 1.82 -5.84 19.48
CA THR A 16 3.09 -6.35 20.01
C THR A 16 3.30 -7.82 19.60
N GLU A 17 2.92 -8.20 18.38
CA GLU A 17 3.32 -9.49 17.85
C GLU A 17 4.79 -9.40 17.44
N GLN A 18 5.66 -10.04 18.23
CA GLN A 18 7.09 -10.12 17.94
C GLN A 18 7.39 -10.95 16.69
N VAL A 19 6.43 -11.73 16.18
CA VAL A 19 6.61 -12.58 15.02
C VAL A 19 5.37 -12.53 14.15
N VAL A 20 5.55 -12.20 12.87
CA VAL A 20 4.50 -12.15 11.86
C VAL A 20 4.77 -13.20 10.80
N ARG A 21 3.77 -14.04 10.52
CA ARG A 21 3.83 -15.03 9.46
C ARG A 21 3.12 -14.49 8.23
N LEU A 22 3.87 -14.20 7.17
CA LEU A 22 3.36 -13.73 5.89
C LEU A 22 3.21 -14.91 4.94
N LYS A 23 2.00 -15.11 4.43
CA LYS A 23 1.73 -16.08 3.35
C LYS A 23 2.23 -15.54 2.01
N PRO A 24 2.29 -16.38 0.95
CA PRO A 24 2.51 -15.88 -0.40
C PRO A 24 1.49 -14.78 -0.76
N ARG A 25 1.95 -13.72 -1.42
CA ARG A 25 1.11 -12.56 -1.81
C ARG A 25 0.45 -11.84 -0.63
N GLU A 26 1.07 -11.88 0.54
CA GLU A 26 0.76 -10.98 1.66
C GLU A 26 1.93 -10.04 1.93
N TYR A 27 1.63 -8.85 2.46
CA TYR A 27 2.62 -7.89 2.89
C TYR A 27 2.22 -7.18 4.18
N VAL A 28 3.20 -6.60 4.85
CA VAL A 28 3.02 -5.71 5.99
C VAL A 28 3.93 -4.50 5.87
N HIS A 29 3.52 -3.41 6.52
CA HIS A 29 4.37 -2.25 6.72
C HIS A 29 4.97 -2.29 8.12
N VAL A 30 6.30 -2.21 8.19
CA VAL A 30 7.08 -2.20 9.43
C VAL A 30 7.72 -0.84 9.59
N HIS A 31 7.43 -0.18 10.71
CA HIS A 31 8.03 1.09 11.08
C HIS A 31 9.16 0.86 12.06
N ASP A 32 10.35 1.32 11.71
CA ASP A 32 11.53 1.34 12.56
C ASP A 32 11.62 2.68 13.30
N ALA A 33 11.59 2.65 14.63
CA ALA A 33 11.63 3.83 15.49
C ALA A 33 13.00 4.53 15.50
N ASN A 34 14.09 3.82 15.21
CA ASN A 34 15.44 4.40 15.21
C ASN A 34 15.66 5.27 13.97
N SER A 35 15.28 4.76 12.80
CA SER A 35 15.39 5.48 11.53
C SER A 35 14.16 6.34 11.22
N SER A 36 13.05 6.13 11.94
CA SER A 36 11.73 6.68 11.62
C SER A 36 11.23 6.30 10.21
N VAL A 37 11.78 5.24 9.61
CA VAL A 37 11.44 4.78 8.27
C VAL A 37 10.42 3.65 8.34
N THR A 38 9.41 3.74 7.48
CA THR A 38 8.47 2.64 7.27
C THR A 38 8.83 1.89 6.00
N ARG A 39 9.06 0.58 6.13
CA ARG A 39 9.41 -0.30 5.03
C ARG A 39 8.34 -1.34 4.75
N LEU A 40 8.38 -1.85 3.54
CA LEU A 40 7.51 -2.92 3.06
C LEU A 40 8.19 -4.28 3.28
N VAL A 41 7.47 -5.22 3.90
CA VAL A 41 7.91 -6.62 4.03
C VAL A 41 6.89 -7.50 3.33
N VAL A 42 7.36 -8.34 2.42
CA VAL A 42 6.56 -9.21 1.53
C VAL A 42 6.77 -10.67 1.91
N GLY A 43 5.71 -11.48 1.84
CA GLY A 43 5.77 -12.94 2.03
C GLY A 43 6.12 -13.72 0.76
N PRO A 44 6.39 -15.04 0.84
CA PRO A 44 6.25 -15.91 2.01
C PRO A 44 7.45 -15.80 2.95
N ASN A 45 7.24 -15.28 4.15
CA ASN A 45 8.31 -15.12 5.14
C ASN A 45 7.73 -15.09 6.55
N THR A 46 8.44 -15.64 7.53
CA THR A 46 8.15 -15.41 8.95
C THR A 46 9.09 -14.32 9.43
N TYR A 47 8.54 -13.12 9.59
CA TYR A 47 9.29 -11.94 10.00
C TYR A 47 9.24 -11.76 11.51
N THR A 48 10.39 -11.80 12.17
CA THR A 48 10.52 -11.49 13.60
C THR A 48 10.80 -10.00 13.78
N LEU A 49 9.91 -9.29 14.47
CA LEU A 49 10.04 -7.87 14.75
C LEU A 49 10.99 -7.62 15.93
N PRO A 50 12.08 -6.88 15.72
CA PRO A 50 12.89 -6.33 16.79
C PRO A 50 12.10 -5.34 17.66
N GLN A 51 12.59 -5.07 18.87
CA GLN A 51 11.93 -4.17 19.82
C GLN A 51 11.82 -2.71 19.33
N HIS A 52 12.77 -2.25 18.51
CA HIS A 52 12.74 -0.91 17.90
C HIS A 52 11.80 -0.82 16.71
N GLU A 53 11.17 -1.92 16.31
CA GLU A 53 10.25 -1.97 15.18
C GLU A 53 8.82 -2.21 15.63
N SER A 54 7.89 -1.70 14.83
CA SER A 54 6.47 -1.89 15.08
C SER A 54 5.70 -2.07 13.78
N LEU A 55 4.71 -2.93 13.79
CA LEU A 55 3.78 -3.04 12.66
C LEU A 55 2.94 -1.77 12.57
N VAL A 56 2.88 -1.20 11.37
CA VAL A 56 1.95 -0.12 11.04
C VAL A 56 0.55 -0.69 10.80
N THR A 57 0.48 -1.85 10.16
CA THR A 57 -0.78 -2.53 9.84
C THR A 57 -1.10 -3.59 10.90
N LYS A 58 -2.37 -3.68 11.30
CA LYS A 58 -2.81 -4.67 12.31
C LYS A 58 -2.77 -6.11 11.81
N LYS A 59 -2.81 -6.37 10.50
CA LYS A 59 -2.81 -7.71 9.92
C LYS A 59 -2.02 -7.70 8.60
N PRO A 60 -1.45 -8.85 8.18
CA PRO A 60 -0.96 -9.01 6.81
C PRO A 60 -2.04 -8.64 5.81
N MET A 61 -1.70 -7.76 4.87
CA MET A 61 -2.59 -7.34 3.80
C MET A 61 -2.35 -8.20 2.56
N PRO A 62 -3.40 -8.63 1.86
CA PRO A 62 -3.24 -9.31 0.59
C PRO A 62 -2.76 -8.33 -0.48
N PHE A 63 -2.07 -8.85 -1.50
CA PHE A 63 -1.69 -8.07 -2.66
C PHE A 63 -2.93 -7.54 -3.41
N VAL A 64 -2.81 -6.32 -3.94
CA VAL A 64 -3.83 -5.77 -4.83
C VAL A 64 -3.79 -6.55 -6.14
N THR A 65 -4.94 -7.09 -6.52
CA THR A 65 -5.14 -7.80 -7.78
C THR A 65 -6.12 -7.02 -8.63
N ILE A 66 -5.75 -6.75 -9.88
CA ILE A 66 -6.60 -6.04 -10.85
C ILE A 66 -6.95 -7.05 -11.93
N ALA A 67 -8.24 -7.38 -12.07
CA ALA A 67 -8.67 -8.35 -13.06
C ALA A 67 -8.51 -7.81 -14.49
N PRO A 68 -8.46 -8.68 -15.51
CA PRO A 68 -8.53 -8.24 -16.90
C PRO A 68 -9.75 -7.33 -17.13
N ARG A 69 -9.56 -6.26 -17.90
CA ARG A 69 -10.57 -5.20 -18.16
C ARG A 69 -10.95 -4.33 -16.96
N GLN A 70 -10.19 -4.38 -15.87
CA GLN A 70 -10.31 -3.45 -14.76
C GLN A 70 -9.10 -2.52 -14.66
N TYR A 71 -9.28 -1.41 -13.97
CA TYR A 71 -8.20 -0.51 -13.58
C TYR A 71 -8.42 0.00 -12.16
N ALA A 72 -7.33 0.41 -11.52
CA ALA A 72 -7.32 0.93 -10.17
C ALA A 72 -6.64 2.29 -10.09
N TYR A 73 -7.20 3.19 -9.29
CA TYR A 73 -6.56 4.44 -8.91
C TYR A 73 -5.72 4.24 -7.66
N ILE A 74 -4.43 4.52 -7.78
CA ILE A 74 -3.48 4.54 -6.67
C ILE A 74 -3.14 5.99 -6.36
N ASN A 75 -3.54 6.45 -5.19
CA ASN A 75 -3.15 7.76 -4.69
C ASN A 75 -1.74 7.70 -4.11
N ASP A 76 -1.02 8.81 -4.26
CA ASP A 76 0.33 9.01 -3.76
C ASP A 76 1.26 7.85 -4.18
N PRO A 77 1.39 7.58 -5.50
CA PRO A 77 2.20 6.48 -6.01
C PRO A 77 3.68 6.69 -5.67
N ILE A 78 4.40 5.59 -5.45
CA ILE A 78 5.86 5.69 -5.31
C ILE A 78 6.54 6.06 -6.63
N LEU A 79 7.59 6.85 -6.52
CA LEU A 79 8.47 7.12 -7.64
C LEU A 79 9.31 5.88 -7.93
N LYS A 80 9.33 5.47 -9.19
CA LYS A 80 10.13 4.33 -9.66
C LYS A 80 11.19 4.82 -10.62
N ASP A 81 12.33 4.15 -10.62
CA ASP A 81 13.37 4.34 -11.60
C ASP A 81 12.88 3.91 -13.00
N LYS A 82 13.19 4.70 -14.01
CA LYS A 82 12.65 4.47 -15.36
C LYS A 82 13.29 3.29 -16.08
N GLU A 83 14.52 2.94 -15.72
CA GLU A 83 15.29 1.90 -16.39
C GLU A 83 15.08 0.54 -15.71
N THR A 84 15.09 0.53 -14.38
CA THR A 84 15.01 -0.69 -13.56
C THR A 84 13.61 -0.99 -13.05
N GLY A 85 12.73 0.01 -12.98
CA GLY A 85 11.41 -0.10 -12.35
C GLY A 85 11.45 -0.22 -10.82
N ALA A 86 12.64 -0.10 -10.21
CA ALA A 86 12.82 -0.21 -8.76
C ALA A 86 12.27 1.03 -8.03
N PRO A 87 11.74 0.89 -6.80
CA PRO A 87 11.31 2.03 -6.00
C PRO A 87 12.50 2.95 -5.67
N LEU A 88 12.32 4.25 -5.87
CA LEU A 88 13.31 5.24 -5.47
C LEU A 88 13.23 5.48 -3.96
N LEU A 89 14.36 5.39 -3.29
CA LEU A 89 14.50 5.69 -1.87
C LEU A 89 15.14 7.07 -1.66
N ASP A 90 14.86 7.69 -0.53
CA ASP A 90 15.56 8.89 -0.08
C ASP A 90 16.90 8.56 0.61
N LYS A 91 17.58 9.58 1.12
CA LYS A 91 18.88 9.43 1.82
C LYS A 91 18.79 8.63 3.12
N HIS A 92 17.59 8.42 3.66
CA HIS A 92 17.33 7.68 4.89
C HIS A 92 16.77 6.28 4.62
N GLY A 93 16.49 5.94 3.35
CA GLY A 93 15.90 4.65 2.96
C GLY A 93 14.37 4.65 2.96
N ALA A 94 13.72 5.80 3.09
CA ALA A 94 12.27 5.92 2.95
C ALA A 94 11.86 5.98 1.46
N TYR A 95 10.70 5.42 1.14
CA TYR A 95 10.17 5.47 -0.22
C TYR A 95 9.83 6.90 -0.63
N ARG A 96 10.28 7.29 -1.83
CA ARG A 96 9.89 8.56 -2.42
C ARG A 96 8.51 8.42 -3.04
N VAL A 97 7.62 9.32 -2.66
CA VAL A 97 6.20 9.30 -3.03
C VAL A 97 5.83 10.58 -3.78
N ALA A 98 4.99 10.47 -4.81
CA ALA A 98 4.44 11.60 -5.54
C ALA A 98 3.15 12.10 -4.87
N ILE A 99 3.31 12.90 -3.81
CA ILE A 99 2.21 13.40 -2.98
C ILE A 99 1.23 14.25 -3.81
N GLY A 100 -0.07 14.01 -3.62
CA GLY A 100 -1.17 14.71 -4.29
C GLY A 100 -1.40 14.26 -5.72
N THR A 101 -0.78 13.16 -6.15
CA THR A 101 -0.94 12.62 -7.50
C THR A 101 -1.64 11.27 -7.47
N THR A 102 -2.26 10.91 -8.59
CA THR A 102 -2.93 9.63 -8.76
C THR A 102 -2.39 8.92 -9.99
N GLU A 103 -2.03 7.65 -9.82
CA GLU A 103 -1.60 6.74 -10.89
C GLU A 103 -2.74 5.77 -11.20
N ILE A 104 -2.98 5.52 -12.50
CA ILE A 104 -3.89 4.46 -12.94
C ILE A 104 -3.07 3.20 -13.22
N ARG A 105 -3.39 2.10 -12.53
CA ARG A 105 -2.82 0.77 -12.80
C ARG A 105 -3.86 -0.12 -13.47
N PHE A 106 -3.46 -0.82 -14.52
CA PHE A 106 -4.30 -1.79 -15.23
C PHE A 106 -4.04 -3.22 -14.74
N ALA A 107 -4.66 -4.21 -15.39
CA ALA A 107 -4.42 -5.62 -15.13
C ALA A 107 -2.92 -5.96 -15.24
N GLN A 108 -2.34 -6.47 -14.16
CA GLN A 108 -0.94 -6.84 -14.04
C GLN A 108 -0.78 -7.91 -12.95
N GLU A 109 0.45 -8.40 -12.74
CA GLU A 109 0.75 -9.29 -11.63
C GLU A 109 0.36 -8.65 -10.29
N PRO A 110 -0.22 -9.42 -9.34
CA PRO A 110 -0.58 -8.90 -8.03
C PRO A 110 0.59 -8.16 -7.39
N PHE A 111 0.30 -7.00 -6.79
CA PHE A 111 1.34 -6.12 -6.24
C PHE A 111 0.99 -5.65 -4.83
N PRO A 112 2.00 -5.42 -3.97
CA PRO A 112 1.78 -4.77 -2.70
C PRO A 112 1.63 -3.25 -2.87
N LEU A 113 0.94 -2.60 -1.93
CA LEU A 113 1.00 -1.15 -1.81
C LEU A 113 2.20 -0.76 -0.94
N TYR A 114 2.96 0.22 -1.40
CA TYR A 114 4.07 0.77 -0.63
C TYR A 114 3.55 1.65 0.51
N PRO A 115 4.36 1.87 1.57
CA PRO A 115 4.01 2.83 2.63
C PRO A 115 3.70 4.20 2.03
N GLY A 116 2.49 4.71 2.31
CA GLY A 116 2.00 5.99 1.76
C GLY A 116 1.11 5.84 0.52
N GLU A 117 1.19 4.73 -0.21
CA GLU A 117 0.26 4.49 -1.31
C GLU A 117 -1.12 4.08 -0.77
N GLU A 118 -2.17 4.57 -1.42
CA GLU A 118 -3.55 4.21 -1.09
C GLU A 118 -4.31 3.75 -2.34
N LEU A 119 -5.01 2.62 -2.24
CA LEU A 119 -5.94 2.15 -3.26
C LEU A 119 -7.26 2.92 -3.12
N ALA A 120 -7.49 3.90 -4.00
CA ALA A 120 -8.66 4.77 -3.91
C ALA A 120 -9.94 4.09 -4.45
N LEU A 121 -9.84 3.49 -5.63
CA LEU A 121 -11.00 2.90 -6.32
C LEU A 121 -10.56 1.87 -7.36
N GLN A 122 -11.35 0.81 -7.55
CA GLN A 122 -11.23 -0.14 -8.65
C GLN A 122 -12.51 -0.13 -9.51
N GLN A 123 -12.37 -0.04 -10.84
CA GLN A 123 -13.50 0.04 -11.77
C GLN A 123 -13.26 -0.79 -13.03
N GLU A 124 -14.34 -1.12 -13.74
CA GLU A 124 -14.29 -1.74 -15.06
C GLU A 124 -13.99 -0.71 -16.16
N LEU A 125 -13.25 -1.11 -17.18
CA LEU A 125 -13.01 -0.30 -18.37
C LEU A 125 -14.32 -0.11 -19.15
N GLN A 126 -14.63 1.14 -19.47
CA GLN A 126 -15.74 1.46 -20.35
C GLN A 126 -15.42 1.00 -21.77
N THR A 127 -16.28 0.15 -22.33
CA THR A 127 -16.20 -0.25 -23.74
C THR A 127 -17.10 0.64 -24.57
N LEU A 128 -16.50 1.44 -25.46
CA LEU A 128 -17.25 2.19 -26.46
C LEU A 128 -17.59 1.26 -27.61
N THR A 129 -18.84 1.31 -28.05
CA THR A 129 -19.25 0.67 -29.31
C THR A 129 -18.91 1.60 -30.48
N SER A 130 -18.84 1.05 -31.70
CA SER A 130 -18.46 1.79 -32.92
C SER A 130 -19.29 3.06 -33.19
N THR A 131 -20.44 3.22 -32.51
CA THR A 131 -21.38 4.33 -32.68
C THR A 131 -21.28 5.37 -31.55
N GLN A 132 -20.39 5.20 -30.58
CA GLN A 132 -20.25 6.08 -29.43
C GLN A 132 -18.89 6.79 -29.44
N SER A 133 -18.89 8.07 -29.06
CA SER A 133 -17.69 8.86 -28.74
C SER A 133 -17.77 9.34 -27.28
N LEU A 134 -16.61 9.56 -26.66
CA LEU A 134 -16.50 10.10 -25.29
C LEU A 134 -16.90 11.58 -25.22
#